data_AF-A0A8J4ENB0-F1
#
_entry.id   AF-A0A8J4ENB0-F1
#
_cell.length_a   1.000
_cell.length_b   1.000
_cell.length_c   1.000
_cell.angle_alpha   90.00
_cell.angle_beta   90.00
_cell.angle_gamma   90.00
#
_symmetry.space_group_name_H-M   'P 1'
#
loop_
_entity.id
_entity.type
_entity.pdbx_description
1 polymer ?
#
loop_
_entity_poly.entity_id
_entity_poly.type
_entity_poly.pdbx_seq_one_letter_code
_entity_poly.pdbx_strand_id
1 'polypeptide(L)'
;MATLNVLELSNQAHMNSIEFIRVLLDSIEAHAVHAGVMIDPRSPLYAWEQARDVIRARIADGTYPDRLPAEVDLAHELGVARGTLRHALTALVDDGVLVSIRGRGYFVAQR
;
A
#
# COMPACT_ATOMS: atom_id res chain seq x y z
N MET A 1 -5.40 9.84 -31.47
CA MET A 1 -5.36 10.01 -29.99
C MET A 1 -3.90 10.08 -29.60
N ALA A 2 -3.51 11.26 -29.10
CA ALA A 2 -2.25 11.93 -29.40
C ALA A 2 -0.99 11.28 -28.81
N THR A 3 0.00 11.09 -29.68
CA THR A 3 1.42 10.94 -29.37
C THR A 3 1.90 12.20 -28.64
N LEU A 4 2.16 12.12 -27.34
CA LEU A 4 2.76 13.22 -26.59
C LEU A 4 4.24 13.34 -26.98
N ASN A 5 4.59 14.51 -27.52
CA ASN A 5 5.87 14.82 -28.14
C ASN A 5 6.85 15.36 -27.09
N VAL A 6 8.11 14.95 -27.14
CA VAL A 6 9.17 15.30 -26.16
C VAL A 6 9.39 16.84 -26.02
N LEU A 7 8.90 17.63 -26.98
CA LEU A 7 8.95 19.09 -26.99
C LEU A 7 7.93 19.79 -26.05
N GLU A 8 6.85 19.13 -25.63
CA GLU A 8 5.84 19.74 -24.73
C GLU A 8 6.33 19.80 -23.28
N LEU A 9 7.25 18.89 -22.90
CA LEU A 9 7.96 18.92 -21.62
C LEU A 9 9.00 20.05 -21.54
N SER A 10 9.43 20.59 -22.69
CA SER A 10 10.44 21.66 -22.77
C SER A 10 9.87 23.06 -22.50
N ASN A 11 8.55 23.27 -22.55
CA ASN A 11 7.92 24.59 -22.40
C ASN A 11 7.36 24.88 -20.99
N GLN A 12 7.56 23.96 -20.02
CA GLN A 12 7.37 24.25 -18.58
C GLN A 12 8.65 24.87 -17.97
N ALA A 13 9.44 25.58 -18.78
CA ALA A 13 10.72 26.17 -18.39
C ALA A 13 10.55 27.58 -17.81
N HIS A 14 9.88 27.67 -16.66
CA HIS A 14 10.15 28.68 -15.62
C HIS A 14 9.51 28.24 -14.30
N MET A 15 9.68 26.97 -13.94
CA MET A 15 9.34 26.52 -12.60
C MET A 15 10.38 27.11 -11.64
N ASN A 16 9.96 28.08 -10.82
CA ASN A 16 10.84 28.65 -9.80
C ASN A 16 11.26 27.55 -8.81
N SER A 17 12.38 27.75 -8.11
CA SER A 17 12.94 26.72 -7.23
C SER A 17 11.96 26.22 -6.16
N ILE A 18 10.98 27.02 -5.78
CA ILE A 18 9.92 26.64 -4.83
C ILE A 18 8.89 25.74 -5.51
N GLU A 19 8.41 26.08 -6.70
CA GLU A 19 7.47 25.26 -7.47
C GLU A 19 8.09 23.91 -7.86
N PHE A 20 9.40 23.86 -8.13
CA PHE A 20 10.10 22.60 -8.37
C PHE A 20 10.13 21.71 -7.13
N ILE A 21 10.40 22.31 -5.96
CA ILE A 21 10.32 21.60 -4.68
C ILE A 21 8.89 21.19 -4.37
N ARG A 22 7.86 22.00 -4.70
CA ARG A 22 6.44 21.64 -4.51
C ARG A 22 6.04 20.47 -5.40
N VAL A 23 6.38 20.47 -6.69
CA VAL A 23 6.07 19.35 -7.59
C VAL A 23 6.80 18.07 -7.16
N LEU A 24 8.04 18.20 -6.67
CA LEU A 24 8.77 17.08 -6.10
C LEU A 24 8.18 16.62 -4.77
N LEU A 25 7.76 17.53 -3.89
CA LEU A 25 7.10 17.22 -2.63
C LEU A 25 5.74 16.57 -2.88
N ASP A 26 4.91 17.08 -3.79
CA ASP A 26 3.65 16.47 -4.20
C ASP A 26 3.87 15.08 -4.82
N SER A 27 4.98 14.86 -5.53
CA SER A 27 5.35 13.55 -6.06
C SER A 27 5.84 12.60 -4.96
N ILE A 28 6.62 13.10 -3.98
CA ILE A 28 7.03 12.33 -2.79
C ILE A 28 5.82 12.05 -1.91
N GLU A 29 4.92 13.01 -1.73
CA GLU A 29 3.67 12.90 -1.01
C GLU A 29 2.73 11.95 -1.74
N ALA A 30 2.60 11.99 -3.07
CA ALA A 30 1.80 10.99 -3.80
C ALA A 30 2.36 9.57 -3.65
N HIS A 31 3.69 9.41 -3.58
CA HIS A 31 4.31 8.11 -3.27
C HIS A 31 4.22 7.76 -1.76
N ALA A 32 4.23 8.76 -0.87
CA ALA A 32 4.12 8.61 0.58
C ALA A 32 2.66 8.50 1.06
N VAL A 33 1.68 8.89 0.25
CA VAL A 33 0.25 8.68 0.44
C VAL A 33 -0.09 7.20 0.21
N HIS A 34 0.73 6.46 -0.54
CA HIS A 34 0.74 4.99 -0.49
C HIS A 34 1.52 4.43 0.72
N ALA A 35 2.45 5.19 1.31
CA ALA A 35 3.07 4.91 2.62
C ALA A 35 2.19 5.37 3.81
N GLY A 36 0.88 5.48 3.59
CA GLY A 36 -0.13 5.92 4.55
C GLY A 36 -0.59 4.85 5.54
N VAL A 37 0.26 3.86 5.84
CA VAL A 37 0.10 2.99 7.01
C VAL A 37 1.46 2.91 7.69
N MET A 38 1.70 3.86 8.59
CA MET A 38 2.86 3.76 9.46
C MET A 38 2.57 2.72 10.53
N ILE A 39 3.13 1.54 10.36
CA ILE A 39 3.41 0.67 11.50
C ILE A 39 4.24 1.51 12.49
N ASP A 40 3.65 1.86 13.64
CA ASP A 40 4.32 2.70 14.63
C ASP A 40 5.24 1.80 15.47
N PRO A 41 6.57 1.96 15.38
CA PRO A 41 7.52 1.17 16.15
C PRO A 41 7.48 1.50 17.65
N ARG A 42 6.82 2.59 18.04
CA ARG A 42 6.62 2.99 19.44
C ARG A 42 5.31 2.45 20.02
N SER A 43 4.45 1.89 19.18
CA SER A 43 3.23 1.23 19.63
C SER A 43 3.59 0.02 20.50
N PRO A 44 2.80 -0.28 21.55
CA PRO A 44 2.97 -1.52 22.30
C PRO A 44 2.60 -2.77 21.48
N LEU A 45 1.94 -2.62 20.33
CA LEU A 45 1.59 -3.71 19.43
C LEU A 45 2.76 -4.12 18.54
N TYR A 46 2.90 -5.41 18.30
CA TYR A 46 3.86 -5.91 17.32
C TYR A 46 3.49 -5.45 15.91
N ALA A 47 4.49 -5.29 15.05
CA ALA A 47 4.31 -4.86 13.67
C ALA A 47 3.32 -5.74 12.87
N TRP A 48 3.27 -7.04 13.15
CA TRP A 48 2.33 -7.96 12.49
C TRP A 48 0.89 -7.76 12.97
N GLU A 49 0.67 -7.38 14.23
CA GLU A 49 -0.66 -7.08 14.77
C GLU A 49 -1.20 -5.80 14.13
N GLN A 50 -0.35 -4.77 14.03
CA GLN A 50 -0.70 -3.53 13.36
C GLN A 50 -1.03 -3.77 11.88
N ALA A 51 -0.21 -4.56 11.17
CA ALA A 51 -0.48 -4.91 9.77
C ALA A 51 -1.79 -5.70 9.62
N ARG A 52 -2.08 -6.64 10.53
CA ARG A 52 -3.33 -7.40 10.56
C ARG A 52 -4.53 -6.47 10.68
N ASP A 53 -4.48 -5.52 11.62
CA ASP A 53 -5.59 -4.62 11.91
C ASP A 53 -5.85 -3.66 10.74
N VAL A 54 -4.79 -3.19 10.09
CA VAL A 54 -4.89 -2.38 8.87
C VAL A 54 -5.53 -3.15 7.73
N ILE A 55 -5.08 -4.38 7.46
CA ILE A 55 -5.64 -5.21 6.41
C ILE A 55 -7.13 -5.47 6.69
N ARG A 56 -7.49 -5.73 7.95
CA ARG A 56 -8.88 -5.91 8.38
C ARG A 56 -9.72 -4.64 8.14
N ALA A 57 -9.20 -3.47 8.47
CA ALA A 57 -9.87 -2.19 8.21
C ALA A 57 -10.11 -1.98 6.71
N ARG A 58 -9.11 -2.26 5.86
CA ARG A 58 -9.20 -2.15 4.40
C ARG A 58 -10.14 -3.16 3.75
N ILE A 59 -10.32 -4.33 4.36
CA ILE A 59 -11.38 -5.27 3.96
C ILE A 59 -12.75 -4.71 4.36
N ALA A 60 -12.86 -4.15 5.57
CA ALA A 60 -14.12 -3.62 6.08
C ALA A 60 -14.65 -2.41 5.31
N ASP A 61 -13.76 -1.49 4.93
CA ASP A 61 -14.08 -0.27 4.16
C ASP A 61 -14.22 -0.50 2.64
N GLY A 62 -13.90 -1.71 2.16
CA GLY A 62 -14.04 -2.11 0.76
C GLY A 62 -12.83 -1.80 -0.12
N THR A 63 -11.72 -1.29 0.42
CA THR A 63 -10.44 -1.14 -0.30
C THR A 63 -9.96 -2.48 -0.87
N TYR A 64 -10.15 -3.57 -0.11
CA TYR A 64 -9.89 -4.93 -0.56
C TYR A 64 -11.20 -5.73 -0.65
N PRO A 65 -11.96 -5.60 -1.75
CA PRO A 65 -13.31 -6.16 -1.84
C PRO A 65 -13.30 -7.69 -1.92
N ASP A 66 -12.46 -8.26 -2.79
CA ASP A 66 -12.44 -9.72 -3.05
C ASP A 66 -11.06 -10.36 -2.81
N ARG A 67 -10.00 -9.63 -3.14
CA ARG A 67 -8.63 -10.16 -3.17
C ARG A 67 -7.64 -9.10 -2.71
N LEU A 68 -6.65 -9.53 -1.95
CA LEU A 68 -5.55 -8.66 -1.54
C LEU A 68 -4.54 -8.46 -2.69
N PRO A 69 -3.75 -7.37 -2.65
CA PRO A 69 -2.57 -7.23 -3.50
C PRO A 69 -1.60 -8.39 -3.32
N ALA A 70 -0.62 -8.52 -4.23
CA ALA A 70 0.43 -9.52 -4.06
C ALA A 70 1.23 -9.25 -2.77
N GLU A 71 1.73 -10.31 -2.12
CA GLU A 71 2.43 -10.20 -0.83
C GLU A 71 3.60 -9.22 -0.88
N VAL A 72 4.32 -9.15 -2.00
CA VAL A 72 5.45 -8.22 -2.17
C VAL A 72 4.98 -6.77 -2.18
N ASP A 73 3.94 -6.48 -2.97
CA ASP A 73 3.39 -5.13 -3.10
C ASP A 73 2.74 -4.69 -1.79
N LEU A 74 1.98 -5.58 -1.15
CA LEU A 74 1.34 -5.30 0.14
C LEU A 74 2.37 -5.09 1.26
N ALA A 75 3.48 -5.84 1.26
CA ALA A 75 4.54 -5.64 2.24
C ALA A 75 5.23 -4.29 2.05
N HIS A 76 5.46 -3.89 0.80
CA HIS A 76 6.01 -2.59 0.45
C HIS A 76 5.05 -1.45 0.84
N GLU A 77 3.76 -1.61 0.52
CA GLU A 77 2.70 -0.66 0.86
C GLU A 77 2.58 -0.43 2.36
N LEU A 78 2.64 -1.51 3.16
CA LEU A 78 2.54 -1.44 4.62
C LEU A 78 3.88 -1.16 5.32
N GLY A 79 4.99 -1.04 4.57
CA GLY A 79 6.32 -0.79 5.14
C GLY A 79 6.83 -1.89 6.07
N VAL A 80 6.43 -3.16 5.86
CA VAL A 80 6.82 -4.30 6.71
C VAL A 80 7.68 -5.31 5.97
N ALA A 81 8.51 -6.04 6.71
CA ALA A 81 9.16 -7.24 6.19
C ALA A 81 8.13 -8.30 5.78
N ARG A 82 8.41 -9.07 4.72
CA ARG A 82 7.51 -10.13 4.22
C ARG A 82 7.14 -11.17 5.28
N GLY A 83 8.06 -11.51 6.19
CA GLY A 83 7.78 -12.44 7.29
C GLY A 83 6.72 -11.89 8.25
N THR A 84 6.79 -10.60 8.57
CA THR A 84 5.81 -9.87 9.38
C THR A 84 4.44 -9.85 8.71
N LEU A 85 4.39 -9.51 7.41
CA LEU A 85 3.15 -9.54 6.64
C LEU A 85 2.56 -10.96 6.62
N ARG A 86 3.38 -11.98 6.38
CA ARG A 86 2.90 -13.37 6.34
C ARG A 86 2.30 -13.80 7.68
N HIS A 87 2.90 -13.38 8.79
CA HIS A 87 2.32 -13.65 10.12
C HIS A 87 0.93 -13.01 10.27
N ALA A 88 0.79 -11.74 9.86
CA ALA A 88 -0.51 -11.05 9.86
C ALA A 88 -1.55 -11.76 8.99
N LEU A 89 -1.16 -12.18 7.78
CA LEU A 89 -2.03 -12.89 6.84
C LEU A 89 -2.42 -14.28 7.35
N THR A 90 -1.50 -15.02 7.98
CA THR A 90 -1.81 -16.29 8.63
C THR A 90 -2.85 -16.09 9.73
N ALA A 91 -2.67 -15.10 10.61
CA ALA A 91 -3.66 -14.79 11.64
C ALA A 91 -5.05 -14.47 11.05
N LEU A 92 -5.12 -13.74 9.94
CA LEU A 92 -6.40 -13.45 9.26
C LEU A 92 -7.02 -14.69 8.59
N VAL A 93 -6.21 -15.64 8.14
CA VAL A 93 -6.70 -16.93 7.62
C VAL A 93 -7.23 -17.78 8.77
N ASP A 94 -6.51 -17.84 9.88
CA ASP A 94 -6.91 -18.59 11.08
C ASP A 94 -8.20 -18.02 11.69
N ASP A 95 -8.36 -16.69 11.67
CA ASP A 95 -9.59 -15.99 12.07
C ASP A 95 -10.75 -16.14 11.07
N GLY A 96 -10.53 -16.82 9.93
CA GLY A 96 -11.54 -17.00 8.88
C GLY A 96 -11.89 -15.74 8.09
N VAL A 97 -11.10 -14.66 8.22
CA VAL A 97 -11.29 -13.41 7.47
C VAL A 97 -10.79 -13.56 6.03
N LEU A 98 -9.71 -14.33 5.85
CA LEU A 98 -9.08 -14.59 4.57
C LEU A 98 -9.05 -16.09 4.24
N VAL A 99 -8.95 -16.39 2.96
CA VAL A 99 -8.64 -17.72 2.42
C VAL A 99 -7.38 -17.63 1.58
N SER A 100 -6.40 -18.49 1.87
CA SER A 100 -5.18 -18.60 1.07
C SER A 100 -5.36 -19.66 -0.02
N ILE A 101 -5.18 -19.26 -1.28
CA ILE A 101 -5.21 -20.17 -2.43
C ILE A 101 -3.79 -20.28 -2.99
N ARG A 102 -3.23 -21.50 -2.94
CA ARG A 102 -1.86 -21.77 -3.40
C ARG A 102 -1.66 -21.28 -4.83
N GLY A 103 -0.63 -20.45 -5.03
CA GLY A 103 -0.30 -19.86 -6.34
C GLY A 103 -1.23 -18.73 -6.80
N ARG A 104 -2.31 -18.43 -6.06
CA ARG A 104 -3.24 -17.35 -6.39
C ARG A 104 -3.32 -16.24 -5.32
N GLY A 105 -2.77 -16.46 -4.13
CA GLY A 105 -2.72 -15.43 -3.07
C GLY A 105 -3.91 -15.48 -2.12
N TYR A 106 -4.24 -14.35 -1.51
CA TYR A 106 -5.23 -14.24 -0.43
C TYR A 106 -6.51 -13.60 -0.91
N PHE A 107 -7.63 -14.22 -0.57
CA PHE A 107 -8.99 -13.81 -0.93
C PHE A 107 -9.80 -13.55 0.34
N VAL A 108 -10.73 -12.60 0.30
CA VAL A 108 -11.66 -12.36 1.41
C VAL A 108 -12.61 -13.56 1.49
N ALA A 109 -12.78 -14.15 2.68
CA ALA A 109 -13.54 -15.39 2.87
C ALA A 109 -15.06 -15.27 2.59
N GLN A 110 -15.52 -14.07 2.26
CA GLN A 110 -16.90 -13.62 2.07
C GLN A 110 -17.67 -13.33 3.39
N ARG A 111 -18.40 -12.21 3.32
CA ARG A 111 -19.25 -11.59 4.35
C ARG A 111 -20.49 -12.42 4.67
#